data_AF-V5DB95-F1
#
_entry.id   AF-V5DB95-F1
#
_cell.length_a   1.000
_cell.length_b   1.000
_cell.length_c   1.000
_cell.angle_alpha   90.00
_cell.angle_beta   90.00
_cell.angle_gamma   90.00
#
_symmetry.space_group_name_H-M   'P 1'
#
loop_
_entity.id
_entity.type
_entity.pdbx_description
1 polymer ?
#
loop_
_entity_poly.entity_id
_entity_poly.type
_entity_poly.pdbx_seq_one_letter_code
_entity_poly.pdbx_strand_id
1 'polypeptide(L)'
;MALAQTAGPDHDHSVPMDNYLETPEVFTSVMPAVVRQLSNLSYLADATHDYAFRAEHHVVPAVRALFQSLTSSKLQSRMQNELLKALRHPSRHVRRVTLLCLNGIYADGGDELAARLMAEMLPAVVEMTEDRDDDVVEQARILCNNLSAITGQDVLYAMSS
;
A
#
# COMPACT_ATOMS: atom_id res chain seq x y z
N MET A 1 -2.98 49.60 22.21
CA MET A 1 -1.85 48.70 22.49
C MET A 1 -2.41 47.31 22.72
N ALA A 2 -2.15 46.37 21.81
CA ALA A 2 -2.53 44.97 22.00
C ALA A 2 -1.44 44.30 22.85
N LEU A 3 -1.82 43.83 24.04
CA LEU A 3 -0.94 43.06 24.92
C LEU A 3 -0.74 41.68 24.30
N ALA A 4 0.52 41.34 23.98
CA ALA A 4 0.90 39.98 23.61
C ALA A 4 0.58 39.05 24.78
N GLN A 5 -0.44 38.21 24.62
CA GLN A 5 -0.77 37.16 25.59
C GLN A 5 0.26 36.04 25.42
N THR A 6 1.18 35.93 26.36
CA THR A 6 2.06 34.75 26.47
C THR A 6 1.27 33.62 27.11
N ALA A 7 1.29 32.45 26.48
CA ALA A 7 0.60 31.26 26.98
C ALA A 7 1.05 30.90 28.41
N GLY A 8 0.11 30.46 29.24
CA GLY A 8 0.36 30.13 30.65
C GLY A 8 1.19 28.85 30.84
N PRO A 9 1.65 28.59 32.08
CA PRO A 9 2.54 27.47 32.39
C PRO A 9 1.94 26.07 32.17
N ASP A 10 0.61 25.97 32.05
CA ASP A 10 -0.12 24.73 31.75
C ASP A 10 -0.48 24.60 30.25
N HIS A 11 0.09 25.45 29.40
CA HIS A 11 -0.13 25.33 27.96
C HIS A 11 0.61 24.10 27.44
N ASP A 12 -0.14 23.12 26.97
CA ASP A 12 0.41 21.96 26.28
C ASP A 12 1.14 22.45 25.02
N HIS A 13 2.48 22.45 25.09
CA HIS A 13 3.35 22.82 23.99
C HIS A 13 3.53 21.69 22.97
N SER A 14 2.81 20.57 23.10
CA SER A 14 2.79 19.58 22.05
C SER A 14 2.15 20.20 20.81
N VAL A 15 3.01 20.54 19.83
CA VAL A 15 2.55 20.80 18.48
C VAL A 15 1.89 19.50 18.04
N PRO A 16 0.59 19.49 17.67
CA PRO A 16 0.03 18.38 16.93
C PRO A 16 0.93 18.24 15.70
N MET A 17 1.75 17.19 15.67
CA MET A 17 2.55 16.87 14.48
C MET A 17 1.56 16.34 13.46
N ASP A 18 0.80 17.27 12.85
CA ASP A 18 -0.03 16.99 11.70
C ASP A 18 0.85 16.25 10.70
N ASN A 19 0.40 15.09 10.25
CA ASN A 19 1.19 14.32 9.32
C ASN A 19 1.34 15.13 8.02
N TYR A 20 2.53 15.69 7.81
CA TYR A 20 2.84 16.51 6.64
C TYR A 20 2.54 15.78 5.33
N LEU A 21 2.70 14.44 5.30
CA LEU A 21 2.40 13.62 4.13
C LEU A 21 0.90 13.49 3.83
N GLU A 22 0.02 13.78 4.80
CA GLU A 22 -1.44 13.81 4.61
C GLU A 22 -1.96 15.16 4.14
N THR A 23 -1.13 16.20 4.19
CA THR A 23 -1.49 17.52 3.66
C THR A 23 -1.91 17.36 2.19
N PRO A 24 -3.11 17.83 1.76
CA PRO A 24 -3.69 17.46 0.47
C PRO A 24 -2.77 17.68 -0.74
N GLU A 25 -2.04 18.79 -0.76
CA GLU A 25 -1.07 19.15 -1.80
C GLU A 25 0.12 18.20 -1.81
N VAL A 26 0.65 17.88 -0.62
CA VAL A 26 1.79 16.98 -0.43
C VAL A 26 1.39 15.57 -0.81
N PHE A 27 0.28 15.05 -0.27
CA PHE A 27 -0.21 13.71 -0.59
C PHE A 27 -0.45 13.54 -2.09
N THR A 28 -1.12 14.50 -2.72
CA THR A 28 -1.46 14.44 -4.15
C THR A 28 -0.21 14.48 -5.03
N SER A 29 0.88 15.08 -4.56
CA SER A 29 2.16 15.13 -5.28
C SER A 29 3.03 13.89 -5.03
N VAL A 30 3.16 13.48 -3.76
CA VAL A 30 4.09 12.44 -3.32
C VAL A 30 3.54 11.04 -3.56
N MET A 31 2.29 10.77 -3.18
CA MET A 31 1.74 9.40 -3.22
C MET A 31 1.82 8.79 -4.63
N PRO A 32 1.37 9.47 -5.71
CA PRO A 32 1.45 8.88 -7.04
C PRO A 32 2.89 8.65 -7.50
N ALA A 33 3.82 9.54 -7.14
CA ALA A 33 5.23 9.43 -7.51
C ALA A 33 5.91 8.23 -6.84
N VAL A 34 5.59 7.98 -5.57
CA VAL A 34 6.09 6.84 -4.79
C VAL A 34 5.49 5.53 -5.33
N VAL A 35 4.17 5.44 -5.51
CA VAL A 35 3.52 4.23 -6.04
C VAL A 35 4.01 3.89 -7.45
N ARG A 36 4.21 4.89 -8.33
CA ARG A 36 4.73 4.68 -9.69
C ARG A 36 6.17 4.15 -9.73
N GLN A 37 6.92 4.17 -8.63
CA GLN A 37 8.21 3.49 -8.62
C GLN A 37 8.08 1.96 -8.79
N LEU A 38 6.93 1.38 -8.44
CA LEU A 38 6.62 -0.04 -8.70
C LEU A 38 6.60 -0.34 -10.21
N SER A 39 6.17 0.59 -11.06
CA SER A 39 6.16 0.41 -12.52
C SER A 39 7.41 0.97 -13.21
N ASN A 40 8.36 1.51 -12.46
CA ASN A 40 9.60 2.02 -13.02
C ASN A 40 10.54 0.85 -13.38
N LEU A 41 10.36 0.32 -14.58
CA LEU A 41 11.20 -0.74 -15.16
C LEU A 41 12.56 -0.21 -15.66
N SER A 42 12.79 1.10 -15.57
CA SER A 42 13.99 1.76 -16.08
C SER A 42 15.14 1.56 -15.10
N TYR A 43 15.73 0.37 -15.11
CA TYR A 43 17.04 0.15 -14.52
C TYR A 43 17.86 -0.80 -15.40
N LEU A 44 19.01 -0.31 -15.82
CA LEU A 44 20.04 -1.07 -16.52
C LEU A 44 20.67 -2.01 -15.49
N ALA A 45 20.55 -3.31 -15.73
CA ALA A 45 21.16 -4.35 -14.94
C ALA A 45 22.67 -4.08 -14.79
N ASP A 46 23.12 -3.69 -13.60
CA ASP A 46 24.36 -4.27 -13.13
C ASP A 46 24.05 -5.75 -12.80
N ALA A 47 25.04 -6.64 -12.87
CA ALA A 47 24.81 -8.08 -12.69
C ALA A 47 24.31 -8.47 -11.27
N THR A 48 24.05 -7.50 -10.41
CA THR A 48 23.80 -7.65 -8.97
C THR A 48 22.47 -7.05 -8.49
N HIS A 49 21.94 -6.01 -9.13
CA HIS A 49 20.76 -5.26 -8.72
C HIS A 49 19.81 -5.10 -9.90
N ASP A 50 18.93 -6.08 -10.05
CA ASP A 50 17.88 -6.02 -11.04
C ASP A 50 16.65 -5.26 -10.53
N TYR A 51 15.63 -5.16 -11.39
CA TYR A 51 14.36 -4.55 -11.03
C TYR A 51 13.75 -5.17 -9.75
N ALA A 52 13.79 -6.50 -9.61
CA ALA A 52 13.17 -7.20 -8.50
C ALA A 52 13.87 -6.86 -7.19
N PHE A 53 15.21 -6.89 -7.17
CA PHE A 53 15.99 -6.48 -6.00
C PHE A 53 15.61 -5.07 -5.54
N ARG A 54 15.65 -4.08 -6.44
CA ARG A 54 15.31 -2.68 -6.12
C ARG A 54 13.87 -2.56 -5.60
N ALA A 55 12.94 -3.22 -6.28
CA ALA A 55 11.53 -3.09 -5.94
C ALA A 55 11.22 -3.72 -4.58
N GLU A 56 11.72 -4.92 -4.31
CA GLU A 56 11.49 -5.66 -3.07
C GLU A 56 12.21 -5.03 -1.87
N HIS A 57 13.44 -4.53 -2.04
CA HIS A 57 14.26 -4.03 -0.93
C HIS A 57 14.08 -2.54 -0.64
N HIS A 58 13.56 -1.75 -1.58
CA HIS A 58 13.47 -0.30 -1.44
C HIS A 58 12.08 0.26 -1.72
N VAL A 59 11.47 -0.13 -2.84
CA VAL A 59 10.19 0.47 -3.25
C VAL A 59 9.03 -0.05 -2.40
N VAL A 60 8.91 -1.37 -2.23
CA VAL A 60 7.86 -1.98 -1.43
C VAL A 60 7.89 -1.48 0.03
N PRO A 61 9.04 -1.45 0.73
CA PRO A 61 9.12 -0.86 2.06
C PRO A 61 8.71 0.62 2.11
N ALA A 62 9.11 1.43 1.12
CA ALA A 62 8.75 2.85 1.08
C ALA A 62 7.24 3.07 0.87
N VAL A 63 6.62 2.28 -0.01
CA VAL A 63 5.17 2.33 -0.24
C VAL A 63 4.42 1.88 1.02
N ARG A 64 4.85 0.80 1.68
CA ARG A 64 4.27 0.33 2.94
C ARG A 64 4.38 1.38 4.05
N ALA A 65 5.56 1.97 4.23
CA ALA A 65 5.79 3.01 5.23
C ALA A 65 4.92 4.25 4.98
N LEU A 66 4.80 4.67 3.71
CA LEU A 66 3.89 5.77 3.36
C LEU A 66 2.45 5.40 3.72
N PHE A 67 1.97 4.22 3.34
CA PHE A 67 0.61 3.76 3.64
C PHE A 67 0.32 3.73 5.14
N GLN A 68 1.24 3.17 5.93
CA GLN A 68 1.14 3.10 7.39
C GLN A 68 1.14 4.47 8.06
N SER A 69 1.85 5.46 7.49
CA SER A 69 1.86 6.81 8.03
C SER A 69 0.51 7.50 7.93
N LEU A 70 -0.35 7.08 6.98
CA LEU A 70 -1.67 7.69 6.78
C LEU A 70 -2.61 7.29 7.92
N THR A 71 -3.13 8.29 8.62
CA THR A 71 -4.18 8.15 9.63
C THR A 71 -5.58 8.21 9.00
N SER A 72 -5.70 8.82 7.82
CA SER A 72 -6.97 8.95 7.09
C SER A 72 -7.31 7.70 6.29
N SER A 73 -8.43 7.05 6.63
CA SER A 73 -8.99 5.93 5.86
C SER A 73 -9.26 6.28 4.40
N LYS A 74 -9.65 7.54 4.12
CA LYS A 74 -9.87 8.05 2.77
C LYS A 74 -8.57 8.12 1.97
N LEU A 75 -7.47 8.54 2.58
CA LEU A 75 -6.16 8.60 1.91
C LEU A 75 -5.59 7.19 1.70
N GLN A 76 -5.76 6.30 2.68
CA GLN A 76 -5.41 4.88 2.55
C GLN A 76 -6.17 4.22 1.40
N SER A 77 -7.50 4.37 1.32
CA SER A 77 -8.31 3.86 0.20
C SER A 77 -7.84 4.46 -1.14
N ARG A 78 -7.56 5.77 -1.21
CA ARG A 78 -7.04 6.40 -2.43
C ARG A 78 -5.69 5.83 -2.86
N MET A 79 -4.78 5.58 -1.92
CA MET A 79 -3.49 4.96 -2.20
C MET A 79 -3.63 3.49 -2.61
N GLN A 80 -4.50 2.71 -1.95
CA GLN A 80 -4.83 1.35 -2.34
C GLN A 80 -5.33 1.31 -3.79
N ASN A 81 -6.24 2.21 -4.16
CA ASN A 81 -6.74 2.29 -5.53
C ASN A 81 -5.65 2.57 -6.57
N GLU A 82 -4.60 3.34 -6.23
CA GLU A 82 -3.43 3.49 -7.13
C GLU A 82 -2.62 2.18 -7.25
N LEU A 83 -2.50 1.40 -6.18
CA LEU A 83 -1.89 0.06 -6.24
C LEU A 83 -2.72 -0.90 -7.09
N LEU A 84 -4.05 -0.90 -6.95
CA LEU A 84 -4.93 -1.75 -7.77
C LEU A 84 -4.82 -1.45 -9.26
N LYS A 85 -4.55 -0.20 -9.65
CA LYS A 85 -4.25 0.13 -11.05
C LYS A 85 -2.98 -0.55 -11.55
N ALA A 86 -1.97 -0.72 -10.69
CA ALA A 86 -0.72 -1.39 -11.05
C ALA A 86 -0.89 -2.91 -11.28
N LEU A 87 -1.94 -3.53 -10.73
CA LEU A 87 -2.28 -4.93 -11.05
C LEU A 87 -2.70 -5.12 -12.51
N ARG A 88 -3.11 -4.07 -13.22
CA ARG A 88 -3.44 -4.13 -14.66
C ARG A 88 -2.23 -3.89 -15.57
N HIS A 89 -1.03 -3.79 -15.01
CA HIS A 89 0.17 -3.47 -15.78
C HIS A 89 0.58 -4.65 -16.69
N PRO A 90 1.04 -4.40 -17.94
CA PRO A 90 1.41 -5.47 -18.88
C PRO A 90 2.59 -6.33 -18.41
N SER A 91 3.54 -5.73 -17.69
CA SER A 91 4.66 -6.48 -17.09
C SER A 91 4.21 -7.29 -15.88
N ARG A 92 4.38 -8.61 -15.94
CA ARG A 92 4.18 -9.54 -14.80
C ARG A 92 4.96 -9.12 -13.56
N HIS A 93 6.15 -8.57 -13.73
CA HIS A 93 7.03 -8.19 -12.63
C HIS A 93 6.43 -7.03 -11.82
N VAL A 94 5.68 -6.14 -12.47
CA VAL A 94 4.96 -5.06 -11.79
C VAL A 94 3.75 -5.63 -11.05
N ARG A 95 2.97 -6.53 -11.68
CA ARG A 95 1.81 -7.17 -11.04
C ARG A 95 2.22 -7.96 -9.79
N ARG A 96 3.24 -8.82 -9.91
CA ARG A 96 3.80 -9.61 -8.81
C ARG A 96 4.25 -8.75 -7.64
N VAL A 97 5.05 -7.71 -7.89
CA VAL A 97 5.56 -6.82 -6.83
C VAL A 97 4.42 -5.99 -6.20
N THR A 98 3.40 -5.64 -6.98
CA THR A 98 2.21 -4.95 -6.45
C THR A 98 1.46 -5.85 -5.48
N LEU A 99 1.27 -7.14 -5.79
CA LEU A 99 0.68 -8.12 -4.88
C LEU A 99 1.52 -8.29 -3.61
N LEU A 100 2.84 -8.37 -3.74
CA LEU A 100 3.76 -8.41 -2.60
C LEU A 100 3.62 -7.16 -1.71
N CYS A 101 3.48 -5.99 -2.31
CA CYS A 101 3.26 -4.74 -1.59
C CYS A 101 1.93 -4.73 -0.83
N LEU A 102 0.85 -5.17 -1.47
CA LEU A 102 -0.47 -5.30 -0.84
C LEU A 102 -0.43 -6.30 0.31
N ASN A 103 0.23 -7.45 0.12
CA ASN A 103 0.41 -8.43 1.19
C ASN A 103 1.16 -7.85 2.39
N GLY A 104 2.22 -7.09 2.16
CA GLY A 104 2.92 -6.37 3.22
C GLY A 104 2.02 -5.36 3.95
N ILE A 105 1.25 -4.56 3.20
CA ILE A 105 0.31 -3.58 3.78
C ILE A 105 -0.71 -4.24 4.71
N TYR A 106 -1.30 -5.37 4.30
CA TYR A 106 -2.29 -6.07 5.12
C TYR A 106 -1.67 -6.84 6.29
N ALA A 107 -0.45 -7.36 6.13
CA ALA A 107 0.31 -7.92 7.25
C ALA A 107 0.62 -6.85 8.31
N ASP A 108 0.92 -5.62 7.89
CA ASP A 108 1.22 -4.51 8.80
C ASP A 108 -0.02 -3.94 9.48
N GLY A 109 -1.14 -3.85 8.75
CA GLY A 109 -2.40 -3.28 9.24
C GLY A 109 -3.33 -4.26 9.96
N GLY A 110 -3.13 -5.57 9.79
CA GLY A 110 -3.87 -6.64 10.44
C GLY A 110 -5.39 -6.55 10.26
N ASP A 111 -6.11 -7.07 11.27
CA ASP A 111 -7.56 -7.22 11.27
C ASP A 111 -8.30 -5.88 11.10
N GLU A 112 -7.79 -4.80 11.69
CA GLU A 112 -8.41 -3.48 11.61
C GLU A 112 -8.38 -2.93 10.18
N LEU A 113 -7.23 -3.05 9.50
CA LEU A 113 -7.13 -2.64 8.10
C LEU A 113 -8.00 -3.53 7.21
N ALA A 114 -7.97 -4.85 7.45
CA ALA A 114 -8.75 -5.81 6.70
C ALA A 114 -10.26 -5.53 6.79
N ALA A 115 -10.77 -5.30 8.00
CA ALA A 115 -12.18 -4.98 8.21
C ALA A 115 -12.64 -3.72 7.47
N ARG A 116 -11.74 -2.75 7.24
CA ARG A 116 -12.08 -1.46 6.60
C ARG A 116 -11.94 -1.47 5.09
N LEU A 117 -10.85 -2.03 4.56
CA LEU A 117 -10.43 -1.79 3.17
C LEU A 117 -10.32 -3.05 2.31
N MET A 118 -10.36 -4.25 2.90
CA MET A 118 -10.15 -5.50 2.15
C MET A 118 -11.19 -5.65 1.02
N ALA A 119 -12.46 -5.40 1.33
CA ALA A 119 -13.56 -5.57 0.37
C ALA A 119 -13.36 -4.76 -0.93
N GLU A 120 -12.69 -3.60 -0.87
CA GLU A 120 -12.43 -2.76 -2.04
C GLU A 120 -11.42 -3.40 -3.01
N MET A 121 -10.48 -4.22 -2.51
CA MET A 121 -9.42 -4.81 -3.33
C MET A 121 -9.63 -6.27 -3.70
N LEU A 122 -10.48 -7.00 -2.97
CA LEU A 122 -10.68 -8.44 -3.18
C LEU A 122 -10.97 -8.82 -4.64
N PRO A 123 -11.88 -8.15 -5.37
CA PRO A 123 -12.16 -8.53 -6.76
C PRO A 123 -10.91 -8.48 -7.64
N ALA A 124 -10.07 -7.46 -7.47
CA ALA A 124 -8.86 -7.29 -8.26
C ALA A 124 -7.78 -8.31 -7.91
N VAL A 125 -7.67 -8.72 -6.64
CA VAL A 125 -6.71 -9.76 -6.22
C VAL A 125 -7.15 -11.15 -6.67
N VAL A 126 -8.44 -11.46 -6.56
CA VAL A 126 -8.99 -12.74 -7.01
C VAL A 126 -8.80 -12.91 -8.52
N GLU A 127 -9.00 -11.85 -9.32
CA GLU A 127 -8.69 -11.86 -10.75
C GLU A 127 -7.22 -12.25 -11.03
N MET A 128 -6.27 -11.85 -10.17
CA MET A 128 -4.85 -12.23 -10.33
C MET A 128 -4.57 -13.70 -10.01
N THR A 129 -5.49 -14.43 -9.37
CA THR A 129 -5.37 -15.90 -9.22
C THR A 129 -5.58 -16.65 -10.54
N GLU A 130 -6.04 -15.94 -11.57
CA GLU A 130 -6.23 -16.42 -12.95
C GLU A 130 -5.22 -15.76 -13.92
N ASP A 131 -4.16 -15.12 -13.41
CA ASP A 131 -3.13 -14.52 -14.25
C ASP A 131 -2.44 -15.57 -15.14
N ARG A 132 -1.86 -15.12 -16.26
CA ARG A 132 -1.14 -15.97 -17.21
C ARG A 132 0.24 -16.40 -16.71
N ASP A 133 0.77 -15.73 -15.71
CA ASP A 133 2.09 -15.96 -15.14
C ASP A 133 1.97 -16.62 -13.76
N ASP A 134 2.51 -17.82 -13.62
CA ASP A 134 2.37 -18.64 -12.41
C ASP A 134 2.91 -17.94 -11.15
N ASP A 135 3.98 -17.13 -11.27
CA ASP A 135 4.52 -16.38 -10.13
C ASP A 135 3.55 -15.30 -9.63
N VAL A 136 2.75 -14.71 -10.54
CA VAL A 136 1.71 -13.74 -10.16
C VAL A 136 0.55 -14.47 -9.47
N VAL A 137 0.11 -15.61 -10.02
CA VAL A 137 -0.95 -16.44 -9.44
C VAL A 137 -0.57 -16.88 -8.03
N GLU A 138 0.66 -17.34 -7.83
CA GLU A 138 1.14 -17.79 -6.52
C GLU A 138 1.15 -16.63 -5.50
N GLN A 139 1.63 -15.45 -5.89
CA GLN A 139 1.58 -14.28 -4.99
C GLN A 139 0.14 -13.84 -4.67
N ALA A 140 -0.79 -13.95 -5.62
CA ALA A 140 -2.20 -13.64 -5.38
C ALA A 140 -2.82 -14.63 -4.38
N ARG A 141 -2.51 -15.93 -4.51
CA ARG A 141 -2.97 -16.96 -3.56
C ARG A 141 -2.40 -16.76 -2.17
N ILE A 142 -1.11 -16.43 -2.06
CA ILE A 142 -0.48 -16.09 -0.77
C ILE A 142 -1.23 -14.95 -0.10
N LEU A 143 -1.53 -13.87 -0.84
CA LEU A 143 -2.30 -12.75 -0.33
C LEU A 143 -3.70 -13.18 0.13
N CYS A 144 -4.46 -13.92 -0.67
CA CYS A 144 -5.79 -14.40 -0.29
C CYS A 144 -5.76 -15.31 0.97
N ASN A 145 -4.77 -16.19 1.08
CA ASN A 145 -4.59 -17.06 2.24
C ASN A 145 -4.28 -16.24 3.51
N ASN A 146 -3.42 -15.23 3.39
CA ASN A 146 -3.10 -14.35 4.51
C ASN A 146 -4.32 -13.52 4.94
N LEU A 147 -5.09 -12.99 3.99
CA LEU A 147 -6.35 -12.31 4.29
C LEU A 147 -7.36 -13.24 4.97
N SER A 148 -7.42 -14.51 4.56
CA SER A 148 -8.27 -15.51 5.20
C SER A 148 -7.84 -15.78 6.64
N ALA A 149 -6.54 -15.85 6.89
CA ALA A 149 -5.99 -16.00 8.23
C ALA A 149 -6.28 -14.78 9.13
N ILE A 150 -6.20 -13.57 8.59
CA ILE A 150 -6.52 -12.31 9.28
C ILE A 150 -8.00 -12.23 9.62
N THR A 151 -8.89 -12.61 8.69
CA THR A 151 -10.34 -12.43 8.87
C THR A 151 -11.05 -13.61 9.50
N GLY A 152 -10.41 -14.78 9.57
CA GLY A 152 -11.03 -16.04 9.99
C GLY A 152 -12.08 -16.56 9.00
N GLN A 153 -12.16 -15.99 7.79
CA GLN A 153 -13.09 -16.37 6.73
C GLN A 153 -12.30 -16.84 5.50
N ASP A 154 -12.76 -17.88 4.82
CA ASP A 154 -12.13 -18.31 3.56
C ASP A 154 -12.47 -17.32 2.44
N VAL A 155 -11.51 -16.46 2.10
CA VAL A 155 -11.66 -15.39 1.11
C VAL A 155 -11.88 -15.94 -0.30
N LEU A 156 -11.20 -17.02 -0.67
CA LEU A 156 -11.34 -17.61 -2.00
C LEU A 156 -12.70 -18.30 -2.14
N TYR A 157 -13.15 -18.99 -1.10
CA TYR A 157 -14.46 -19.61 -1.07
C TYR A 157 -15.58 -18.55 -1.11
N ALA A 158 -15.48 -17.49 -0.30
CA ALA A 158 -16.49 -16.43 -0.20
C ALA A 158 -16.74 -15.66 -1.51
N MET A 159 -15.76 -15.66 -2.42
CA MET A 159 -15.87 -14.98 -3.72
C MET A 159 -16.30 -15.91 -4.87
N SER A 160 -16.28 -17.22 -4.63
CA SER A 160 -16.73 -18.24 -5.59
C SER A 160 -18.24 -18.55 -5.52
N SER A 161 -18.91 -18.02 -4.49
CA SER A 161 -20.35 -18.16 -4.20
C SER A 161 -21.14 -16.92 -4.60
#